data_AF-A0A1G1PG63-F1
#
_entry.id   AF-A0A1G1PG63-F1
#
_cell.length_a   1.000
_cell.length_b   1.000
_cell.length_c   1.000
_cell.angle_alpha   90.00
_cell.angle_beta   90.00
_cell.angle_gamma   90.00
#
_symmetry.space_group_name_H-M   'P 1'
#
loop_
_entity.id
_entity.type
_entity.pdbx_description
1 polymer ?
#
loop_
_entity_poly.entity_id
_entity_poly.type
_entity_poly.pdbx_seq_one_letter_code
_entity_poly.pdbx_strand_id
1 'polypeptide(L)'
;MNKQHILEEIKRTAKENEGIPLGTQRFFSATGVKRSDWYGKHWVRWGDAVREAGFTPNQFTKAYDKELLVKKLVALTRELGRFPIAGDLLMKARRDPHFPSRTTFSERLGSKDQMTSKVVKYCRERKGFEDVIPLYKETDDLGEPSLGENLGNSTEIGSVYLLESGRYYKIGKSNHPGSRERQLQIQLPEKANVAHTIRTDDPIGIEAYWHKRFEGQRKNGEWFELGPADIQAFKRRKFM
;
A
#
# COMPACT_ATOMS: atom_id res chain seq x y z
N MET A 1 -16.46 -29.94 -7.87
CA MET A 1 -16.20 -29.55 -9.28
C MET A 1 -15.48 -30.69 -9.99
N ASN A 2 -15.93 -31.08 -11.18
CA ASN A 2 -15.29 -32.17 -11.95
C ASN A 2 -14.09 -31.63 -12.76
N LYS A 3 -13.05 -32.46 -12.95
CA LYS A 3 -11.84 -32.16 -13.73
C LYS A 3 -12.19 -31.69 -15.15
N GLN A 4 -13.09 -32.41 -15.82
CA GLN A 4 -13.48 -32.13 -17.19
C GLN A 4 -14.11 -30.74 -17.35
N HIS A 5 -14.98 -30.36 -16.41
CA HIS A 5 -15.61 -29.04 -16.41
C HIS A 5 -14.58 -27.91 -16.30
N ILE A 6 -13.54 -28.08 -15.48
CA ILE A 6 -12.48 -27.08 -15.34
C ILE A 6 -11.67 -26.96 -16.63
N LEU A 7 -11.39 -28.08 -17.31
CA LEU A 7 -10.70 -28.07 -18.61
C LEU A 7 -11.51 -27.37 -19.70
N GLU A 8 -12.83 -27.60 -19.73
CA GLU A 8 -13.76 -26.94 -20.67
C GLU A 8 -13.81 -25.44 -20.40
N GLU A 9 -13.88 -25.03 -19.14
CA GLU A 9 -13.84 -23.61 -18.75
C GLU A 9 -12.51 -22.95 -19.10
N ILE A 10 -11.37 -23.65 -18.96
CA ILE A 10 -10.07 -23.14 -19.42
C ILE A 10 -10.09 -22.92 -20.94
N LYS A 11 -10.62 -23.86 -21.71
CA LYS A 11 -10.72 -23.73 -23.18
C LYS A 11 -11.66 -22.59 -23.59
N ARG A 12 -12.81 -22.45 -22.92
CA ARG A 12 -13.78 -21.37 -23.16
C ARG A 12 -13.15 -20.00 -22.90
N THR A 13 -12.56 -19.83 -21.72
CA THR A 13 -11.95 -18.55 -21.31
C THR A 13 -10.70 -18.20 -22.13
N ALA A 14 -9.92 -19.20 -22.55
CA ALA A 14 -8.80 -18.97 -23.46
C ALA A 14 -9.31 -18.52 -24.84
N LYS A 15 -10.37 -19.13 -25.38
CA LYS A 15 -10.97 -18.71 -26.66
C LYS A 15 -11.49 -17.27 -26.61
N GLU A 16 -12.08 -16.87 -25.48
CA GLU A 16 -12.55 -15.49 -25.24
C GLU A 16 -11.38 -14.50 -25.08
N ASN A 17 -10.20 -14.97 -24.65
CA ASN A 17 -9.01 -14.16 -24.42
C ASN A 17 -7.94 -14.42 -25.52
N GLU A 18 -8.37 -14.44 -26.78
CA GLU A 18 -7.50 -14.53 -27.98
C GLU A 18 -6.58 -15.77 -28.01
N GLY A 19 -7.04 -16.88 -27.44
CA GLY A 19 -6.28 -18.13 -27.33
C GLY A 19 -5.29 -18.16 -26.17
N ILE A 20 -5.22 -17.12 -25.35
CA ILE A 20 -4.30 -17.03 -24.20
C ILE A 20 -5.05 -17.47 -22.93
N PRO A 21 -4.57 -18.52 -22.23
CA PRO A 21 -5.21 -18.98 -21.00
C PRO A 21 -5.11 -17.94 -19.87
N LEU A 22 -6.19 -17.81 -19.11
CA LEU A 22 -6.25 -16.89 -17.98
C LEU A 22 -5.36 -17.35 -16.81
N GLY A 23 -4.76 -16.39 -16.12
CA GLY A 23 -4.16 -16.63 -14.81
C GLY A 23 -5.22 -16.97 -13.76
N THR A 24 -4.81 -17.62 -12.67
CA THR A 24 -5.72 -18.15 -11.61
C THR A 24 -6.74 -17.13 -11.11
N GLN A 25 -6.33 -15.88 -10.88
CA GLN A 25 -7.23 -14.84 -10.38
C GLN A 25 -8.29 -14.44 -11.41
N ARG A 26 -7.88 -14.20 -12.66
CA ARG A 26 -8.81 -13.84 -13.75
C ARG A 26 -9.74 -15.01 -14.09
N PHE A 27 -9.23 -16.23 -14.03
CA PHE A 27 -10.04 -17.45 -14.21
C PHE A 27 -11.11 -17.54 -13.13
N PHE A 28 -10.76 -17.38 -11.85
CA PHE A 28 -11.74 -17.34 -10.76
C PHE A 28 -12.79 -16.23 -10.95
N SER A 29 -12.37 -15.01 -11.31
CA SER A 29 -13.31 -13.92 -11.58
C SER A 29 -14.26 -14.19 -12.74
N ALA A 30 -13.83 -14.96 -13.76
CA ALA A 30 -14.63 -15.27 -14.94
C ALA A 30 -15.53 -16.51 -14.78
N THR A 31 -15.13 -17.48 -13.97
CA THR A 31 -15.80 -18.80 -13.90
C THR A 31 -16.31 -19.17 -12.50
N GLY A 32 -15.88 -18.45 -11.46
CA GLY A 32 -16.18 -18.77 -10.07
C GLY A 32 -15.43 -20.00 -9.53
N VAL A 33 -14.63 -20.69 -10.34
CA VAL A 33 -13.87 -21.88 -9.94
C VAL A 33 -12.77 -21.49 -8.96
N LYS A 34 -12.87 -21.97 -7.71
CA LYS A 34 -11.94 -21.62 -6.64
C LYS A 34 -10.67 -22.46 -6.75
N ARG A 35 -9.57 -21.95 -6.19
CA ARG A 35 -8.31 -22.70 -6.06
C ARG A 35 -8.51 -24.05 -5.36
N SER A 36 -9.35 -24.10 -4.33
CA SER A 36 -9.69 -25.31 -3.58
C SER A 36 -10.42 -26.38 -4.40
N ASP A 37 -10.97 -26.03 -5.56
CA ASP A 37 -11.71 -26.97 -6.41
C ASP A 37 -10.78 -27.85 -7.25
N TRP A 38 -9.53 -27.42 -7.45
CA TRP A 38 -8.57 -28.09 -8.31
C TRP A 38 -7.21 -28.36 -7.67
N TYR A 39 -6.73 -27.46 -6.80
CA TYR A 39 -5.42 -27.55 -6.17
C TYR A 39 -5.34 -28.77 -5.24
N GLY A 40 -4.39 -29.66 -5.51
CA GLY A 40 -4.19 -30.90 -4.74
C GLY A 40 -5.29 -31.95 -4.95
N LYS A 41 -6.26 -31.69 -5.83
CA LYS A 41 -7.31 -32.65 -6.22
C LYS A 41 -7.10 -33.19 -7.62
N HIS A 42 -6.96 -32.27 -8.57
CA HIS A 42 -6.80 -32.57 -9.99
C HIS A 42 -5.40 -32.21 -10.49
N TRP A 43 -4.83 -31.09 -9.98
CA TRP A 43 -3.50 -30.63 -10.35
C TRP A 43 -2.74 -30.04 -9.16
N VAL A 44 -1.42 -30.19 -9.18
CA VAL A 44 -0.51 -29.60 -8.17
C VAL A 44 -0.29 -28.12 -8.46
N ARG A 45 -0.19 -27.73 -9.74
CA ARG A 45 0.00 -26.33 -10.17
C ARG A 45 -1.03 -25.97 -11.25
N TRP A 46 -1.40 -24.69 -11.31
CA TRP A 46 -2.30 -24.19 -12.35
C TRP A 46 -1.76 -24.41 -13.76
N GLY A 47 -0.43 -24.29 -13.93
CA GLY A 47 0.21 -24.55 -15.22
C GLY A 47 0.02 -25.98 -15.73
N ASP A 48 -0.22 -26.96 -14.84
CA ASP A 48 -0.50 -28.33 -15.26
C ASP A 48 -1.91 -28.46 -15.82
N ALA A 49 -2.89 -27.77 -15.21
CA ALA A 49 -4.25 -27.68 -15.73
C ALA A 49 -4.29 -27.01 -17.11
N VAL A 50 -3.54 -25.91 -17.27
CA VAL A 50 -3.43 -25.18 -18.55
C VAL A 50 -2.75 -26.03 -19.62
N ARG A 51 -1.70 -26.77 -19.27
CA ARG A 51 -1.01 -27.69 -20.19
C ARG A 51 -1.91 -28.84 -20.62
N GLU A 52 -2.65 -29.43 -19.68
CA GLU A 52 -3.60 -30.50 -19.98
C GLU A 52 -4.78 -30.00 -20.83
N ALA A 53 -5.18 -28.73 -20.68
CA ALA A 53 -6.17 -28.09 -21.55
C ALA A 53 -5.66 -27.82 -22.98
N GLY A 54 -4.37 -28.06 -23.26
CA GLY A 54 -3.75 -27.90 -24.58
C GLY A 54 -3.07 -26.54 -24.81
N PHE A 55 -2.88 -25.74 -23.76
CA PHE A 55 -2.28 -24.42 -23.86
C PHE A 55 -0.89 -24.35 -23.22
N THR A 56 -0.08 -23.39 -23.67
CA THR A 56 1.18 -23.08 -23.01
C THR A 56 0.92 -22.22 -21.77
N PRO A 57 1.39 -22.61 -20.56
CA PRO A 57 1.22 -21.80 -19.36
C PRO A 57 1.92 -20.45 -19.49
N ASN A 58 1.32 -19.38 -18.94
CA ASN A 58 1.97 -18.07 -18.89
C ASN A 58 3.32 -18.16 -18.17
N GLN A 59 4.35 -17.60 -18.81
CA GLN A 59 5.65 -17.48 -18.18
C GLN A 59 5.62 -16.34 -17.17
N PHE A 60 6.18 -16.60 -15.98
CA PHE A 60 6.47 -15.52 -15.05
C PHE A 60 7.49 -14.57 -15.70
N THR A 61 7.22 -13.27 -15.72
CA THR A 61 8.19 -12.27 -16.17
C THR A 61 9.46 -12.41 -15.33
N LYS A 62 10.61 -12.56 -15.99
CA LYS A 62 11.91 -12.64 -15.34
C LYS A 62 12.06 -11.44 -14.41
N ALA A 63 12.47 -11.70 -13.17
CA ALA A 63 12.70 -10.66 -12.18
C ALA A 63 13.65 -9.59 -12.74
N TYR A 64 13.27 -8.31 -12.61
CA TYR A 64 14.17 -7.21 -12.92
C TYR A 64 15.41 -7.29 -12.04
N ASP A 65 16.58 -7.11 -12.68
CA ASP A 65 17.82 -6.98 -11.95
C ASP A 65 17.85 -5.67 -11.13
N LYS A 66 18.44 -5.72 -9.93
CA LYS A 66 18.46 -4.57 -9.02
C LYS A 66 19.21 -3.39 -9.62
N GLU A 67 20.31 -3.62 -10.35
CA GLU A 67 21.03 -2.52 -10.99
C GLU A 67 20.22 -1.90 -12.12
N LEU A 68 19.48 -2.71 -12.87
CA LEU A 68 18.61 -2.20 -13.94
C LEU A 68 17.50 -1.30 -13.38
N LEU A 69 16.91 -1.67 -12.24
CA LEU A 69 15.92 -0.83 -11.55
C LEU A 69 16.55 0.50 -11.10
N VAL A 70 17.75 0.47 -10.52
CA VAL A 70 18.46 1.69 -10.12
C VAL A 70 18.74 2.59 -11.33
N LYS A 71 19.21 2.04 -12.46
CA LYS A 71 19.42 2.80 -13.69
C LYS A 71 18.14 3.46 -14.20
N LYS A 72 17.01 2.74 -14.17
CA LYS A 72 15.70 3.27 -14.60
C LYS A 72 15.22 4.40 -13.68
N LEU A 73 15.47 4.30 -12.37
CA LEU A 73 15.18 5.39 -11.42
C LEU A 73 16.04 6.61 -11.69
N VAL A 74 17.36 6.44 -11.85
CA VAL A 74 18.29 7.54 -12.14
C VAL A 74 17.89 8.27 -13.43
N ALA A 75 17.53 7.53 -14.47
CA ALA A 75 17.06 8.11 -15.73
C ALA A 75 15.76 8.92 -15.53
N LEU A 76 14.82 8.40 -14.74
CA LEU A 76 13.58 9.11 -14.44
C LEU A 76 13.81 10.35 -13.56
N THR A 77 14.72 10.28 -12.59
CA THR A 77 15.12 11.43 -11.76
C THR A 77 15.69 12.56 -12.64
N ARG A 78 16.53 12.21 -13.62
CA ARG A 78 17.05 13.19 -14.60
C ARG A 78 15.97 13.81 -15.45
N GLU A 79 15.02 13.00 -15.95
CA GLU A 79 13.90 13.47 -16.76
C GLU A 79 13.00 14.46 -15.98
N LEU A 80 12.81 14.23 -14.69
CA LEU A 80 11.96 15.06 -13.84
C LEU A 80 12.68 16.26 -13.20
N GLY A 81 14.01 16.23 -13.13
CA GLY A 81 14.79 17.21 -12.36
C GLY A 81 14.53 17.17 -10.85
N ARG A 82 13.89 16.11 -10.35
CA ARG A 82 13.60 15.87 -8.92
C ARG A 82 13.43 14.37 -8.67
N PHE A 83 13.51 13.94 -7.41
CA PHE A 83 13.26 12.54 -7.08
C PHE A 83 11.83 12.09 -7.46
N PRO A 84 11.66 10.93 -8.14
CA PRO A 84 10.34 10.42 -8.50
C PRO A 84 9.52 10.02 -7.27
N ILE A 85 8.30 10.55 -7.18
CA ILE A 85 7.31 10.09 -6.19
C ILE A 85 6.53 8.88 -6.73
N ALA A 86 5.71 8.27 -5.87
CA ALA A 86 4.89 7.12 -6.25
C ALA A 86 4.02 7.39 -7.49
N GLY A 87 3.49 8.61 -7.63
CA GLY A 87 2.71 9.05 -8.78
C GLY A 87 3.52 9.06 -10.08
N ASP A 88 4.77 9.50 -10.05
CA ASP A 88 5.64 9.56 -11.24
C ASP A 88 5.95 8.15 -11.76
N LEU A 89 6.24 7.20 -10.85
CA LEU A 89 6.48 5.80 -11.21
C LEU A 89 5.25 5.17 -11.86
N LEU A 90 4.05 5.47 -11.35
CA LEU A 90 2.80 4.98 -11.94
C LEU A 90 2.55 5.61 -13.32
N MET A 91 2.78 6.92 -13.46
CA MET A 91 2.61 7.62 -14.73
C MET A 91 3.61 7.13 -15.79
N LYS A 92 4.87 6.87 -15.39
CA LYS A 92 5.89 6.32 -16.30
C LYS A 92 5.55 4.90 -16.74
N ALA A 93 5.14 4.02 -15.82
CA ALA A 93 4.73 2.65 -16.13
C ALA A 93 3.50 2.56 -17.03
N ARG A 94 2.60 3.56 -16.99
CA ARG A 94 1.46 3.65 -17.91
C ARG A 94 1.85 4.06 -19.32
N ARG A 95 2.90 4.89 -19.46
CA ARG A 95 3.37 5.42 -20.74
C ARG A 95 4.36 4.49 -21.44
N ASP A 96 5.17 3.77 -20.67
CA ASP A 96 6.20 2.86 -21.17
C ASP A 96 5.94 1.43 -20.66
N PRO A 97 5.46 0.52 -21.52
CA PRO A 97 5.25 -0.89 -21.17
C PRO A 97 6.52 -1.63 -20.71
N HIS A 98 7.71 -1.13 -21.05
CA HIS A 98 9.00 -1.68 -20.62
C HIS A 98 9.50 -1.07 -19.31
N PHE A 99 8.75 -0.12 -18.74
CA PHE A 99 9.07 0.46 -17.45
C PHE A 99 8.50 -0.42 -16.32
N PRO A 100 9.30 -0.78 -15.29
CA PRO A 100 8.83 -1.62 -14.20
C PRO A 100 7.66 -0.98 -13.44
N SER A 101 6.77 -1.81 -12.90
CA SER A 101 5.70 -1.31 -12.04
C SER A 101 6.26 -0.69 -10.75
N ARG A 102 5.51 0.24 -10.15
CA ARG A 102 5.85 0.80 -8.82
C ARG A 102 6.13 -0.28 -7.77
N THR A 103 5.33 -1.35 -7.77
CA THR A 103 5.49 -2.47 -6.82
C THR A 103 6.80 -3.23 -7.03
N THR A 104 7.29 -3.34 -8.28
CA THR A 104 8.58 -3.95 -8.58
C THR A 104 9.73 -3.21 -7.91
N PHE A 105 9.68 -1.87 -7.87
CA PHE A 105 10.68 -1.06 -7.19
C PHE A 105 10.64 -1.28 -5.66
N SER A 106 9.46 -1.24 -5.04
CA SER A 106 9.34 -1.45 -3.59
C SER A 106 9.74 -2.87 -3.17
N GLU A 107 9.36 -3.90 -3.92
CA GLU A 107 9.68 -5.30 -3.60
C GLU A 107 11.18 -5.62 -3.73
N ARG A 108 11.90 -4.95 -4.65
CA ARG A 108 13.30 -5.26 -4.96
C ARG A 108 14.29 -4.30 -4.32
N LEU A 109 13.93 -3.02 -4.23
CA LEU A 109 14.77 -1.96 -3.70
C LEU A 109 14.38 -1.54 -2.28
N GLY A 110 13.18 -1.89 -1.81
CA GLY A 110 12.73 -1.64 -0.45
C GLY A 110 11.98 -0.31 -0.29
N SER A 111 11.99 0.22 0.93
CA SER A 111 11.35 1.50 1.26
C SER A 111 11.95 2.68 0.48
N LYS A 112 11.30 3.85 0.53
CA LYS A 112 11.80 5.09 -0.11
C LYS A 112 13.25 5.38 0.30
N ASP A 113 13.55 5.29 1.59
CA ASP A 113 14.88 5.61 2.13
C ASP A 113 15.93 4.58 1.70
N GLN A 114 15.55 3.30 1.67
CA GLN A 114 16.41 2.22 1.19
C GLN A 114 16.70 2.37 -0.31
N MET A 115 15.70 2.79 -1.09
CA MET A 115 15.83 3.06 -2.51
C MET A 115 16.76 4.25 -2.76
N THR A 116 16.54 5.36 -2.06
CA THR A 116 17.42 6.54 -2.09
C THR A 116 18.86 6.17 -1.75
N SER A 117 19.07 5.44 -0.66
CA SER A 117 20.41 5.00 -0.24
C SER A 117 21.10 4.14 -1.30
N LYS A 118 20.36 3.21 -1.93
CA LYS A 118 20.87 2.36 -3.01
C LYS A 118 21.21 3.16 -4.27
N VAL A 119 20.37 4.12 -4.65
CA VAL A 119 20.63 4.97 -5.82
C VAL A 119 21.82 5.89 -5.56
N VAL A 120 21.89 6.54 -4.40
CA VAL A 120 23.02 7.40 -4.02
C VAL A 120 24.31 6.60 -3.98
N LYS A 121 24.30 5.39 -3.39
CA LYS A 121 25.46 4.50 -3.39
C LYS A 121 25.90 4.17 -4.83
N TYR A 122 24.96 3.77 -5.68
CA TYR A 122 25.22 3.46 -7.09
C TYR A 122 25.82 4.66 -7.85
N CYS A 123 25.29 5.87 -7.61
CA CYS A 123 25.76 7.10 -8.24
C CYS A 123 27.15 7.51 -7.72
N ARG A 124 27.50 7.22 -6.46
CA ARG A 124 28.84 7.50 -5.91
C ARG A 124 29.90 6.53 -6.42
N GLU A 125 29.53 5.27 -6.63
CA GLU A 125 30.45 4.22 -7.12
C GLU A 125 30.77 4.36 -8.62
N ARG A 126 30.04 5.21 -9.36
CA ARG A 126 30.19 5.37 -10.82
C ARG A 126 30.31 6.84 -11.22
N LYS A 127 31.22 7.14 -12.13
CA LYS A 127 31.37 8.51 -12.67
C LYS A 127 30.17 8.89 -13.56
N GLY A 128 29.85 10.18 -13.60
CA GLY A 128 28.82 10.73 -14.49
C GLY A 128 27.40 10.76 -13.92
N PHE A 129 27.23 10.73 -12.60
CA PHE A 129 25.96 10.91 -11.89
C PHE A 129 25.98 12.09 -10.89
N GLU A 130 26.94 13.00 -11.05
CA GLU A 130 27.13 14.17 -10.18
C GLU A 130 25.95 15.14 -10.24
N ASP A 131 25.23 15.16 -11.37
CA ASP A 131 24.00 15.90 -11.61
C ASP A 131 22.80 15.35 -10.83
N VAL A 132 22.80 14.05 -10.52
CA VAL A 132 21.67 13.36 -9.92
C VAL A 132 21.74 13.36 -8.40
N ILE A 133 22.94 13.23 -7.82
CA ILE A 133 23.13 13.17 -6.35
C ILE A 133 22.49 14.36 -5.60
N PRO A 134 22.58 15.63 -6.07
CA PRO A 134 21.92 16.76 -5.42
C PRO A 134 20.39 16.65 -5.39
N LEU A 135 19.79 16.09 -6.44
CA LEU A 135 18.33 15.90 -6.55
C LEU A 135 17.77 14.90 -5.53
N TYR A 136 18.65 14.09 -4.93
CA TYR A 136 18.30 13.19 -3.83
C TYR A 136 18.43 13.87 -2.45
N LYS A 137 19.11 15.02 -2.34
CA LYS A 137 19.25 15.79 -1.10
C LYS A 137 18.12 16.79 -0.90
N GLU A 138 17.66 17.45 -1.97
CA GLU A 138 16.59 18.46 -1.88
C GLU A 138 15.24 17.89 -1.45
N THR A 139 15.01 16.59 -1.64
CA THR A 139 13.78 15.92 -1.21
C THR A 139 13.71 15.53 0.27
N ASP A 140 14.79 15.69 1.04
CA ASP A 140 14.72 15.64 2.52
C ASP A 140 14.22 16.97 3.10
N ASP A 141 14.48 18.11 2.43
CA ASP A 141 14.08 19.45 2.89
C ASP A 141 12.64 19.82 2.47
N LEU A 142 12.15 19.31 1.35
CA LEU A 142 10.76 19.48 0.91
C LEU A 142 9.90 18.31 1.40
N GLY A 143 9.64 18.29 2.71
CA GLY A 143 8.88 17.25 3.40
C GLY A 143 7.47 17.03 2.83
N GLU A 144 7.35 16.07 1.91
CA GLU A 144 6.10 15.33 1.72
C GLU A 144 6.06 14.16 2.73
N PRO A 145 4.99 14.02 3.54
CA PRO A 145 4.88 12.97 4.53
C PRO A 145 4.73 11.61 3.84
N SER A 146 5.81 10.83 3.84
CA SER A 146 5.77 9.41 3.50
C SER A 146 5.00 8.65 4.57
N LEU A 147 3.83 8.13 4.20
CA LEU A 147 3.13 7.07 4.91
C LEU A 147 3.97 5.77 4.83
N GLY A 148 4.51 5.36 5.98
CA GLY A 148 5.19 4.06 6.21
C GLY A 148 6.67 4.08 5.84
N GLU A 149 7.62 3.63 6.66
CA GLU A 149 7.63 2.78 7.84
C GLU A 149 8.89 3.14 8.65
N ASN A 150 8.81 3.20 9.98
CA ASN A 150 9.99 2.99 10.81
C ASN A 150 9.61 2.17 12.04
N LEU A 151 10.07 0.92 12.05
CA LEU A 151 10.23 0.11 13.24
C LEU A 151 11.68 0.26 13.69
N GLY A 152 11.91 0.90 14.84
CA GLY A 152 13.19 0.84 15.54
C GLY A 152 13.55 2.06 16.37
N ASN A 153 13.02 2.12 17.60
CA ASN A 153 13.59 2.81 18.77
C ASN A 153 13.88 4.31 18.67
N SER A 154 12.82 5.10 18.60
CA SER A 154 12.76 6.31 19.43
C SER A 154 11.36 6.37 20.02
N THR A 155 11.27 6.72 21.30
CA THR A 155 10.02 6.87 22.05
C THR A 155 9.25 8.09 21.51
N GLU A 156 8.77 8.01 20.27
CA GLU A 156 7.90 9.03 19.69
C GLU A 156 6.54 8.92 20.36
N ILE A 157 6.29 9.80 21.32
CA ILE A 157 5.01 9.92 22.02
C ILE A 157 3.96 10.37 20.99
N GLY A 158 3.28 9.41 20.39
CA GLY A 158 2.12 9.62 19.54
C GLY A 158 0.89 10.06 20.35
N SER A 159 -0.20 10.31 19.63
CA SER A 159 -1.47 10.67 20.23
C SER A 159 -2.66 10.02 19.53
N VAL A 160 -3.64 9.58 20.30
CA VAL A 160 -4.95 9.12 19.82
C VAL A 160 -5.96 10.20 20.17
N TYR A 161 -6.65 10.72 19.17
CA TYR A 161 -7.62 11.80 19.32
C TYR A 161 -9.03 11.33 18.98
N LEU A 162 -9.99 11.94 19.66
CA LEU A 162 -11.41 11.81 19.40
C LEU A 162 -11.90 13.10 18.75
N LEU A 163 -12.31 13.03 17.49
CA LEU A 163 -13.01 14.12 16.80
C LEU A 163 -14.50 13.99 17.02
N GLU A 164 -15.16 15.10 17.29
CA GLU A 164 -16.61 15.22 17.41
C GLU A 164 -17.15 16.00 16.22
N SER A 165 -18.14 15.43 15.53
CA SER A 165 -18.89 16.07 14.45
C SER A 165 -20.37 15.72 14.63
N GLY A 166 -21.11 16.64 15.26
CA GLY A 166 -22.52 16.45 15.61
C GLY A 166 -22.74 15.29 16.58
N ARG A 167 -23.50 14.27 16.19
CA ARG A 167 -23.75 13.04 16.99
C ARG A 167 -22.71 11.94 16.75
N TYR A 168 -21.76 12.18 15.84
CA TYR A 168 -20.78 11.19 15.43
C TYR A 168 -19.39 11.56 15.92
N TYR A 169 -18.65 10.53 16.28
CA TYR A 169 -17.30 10.65 16.80
C TYR A 169 -16.35 9.83 15.93
N LYS A 170 -15.17 10.38 15.65
CA LYS A 170 -14.11 9.68 14.93
C LYS A 170 -12.91 9.50 15.84
N ILE A 171 -12.44 8.26 15.95
CA ILE A 171 -11.22 7.94 16.67
C ILE A 171 -10.10 7.85 15.64
N GLY A 172 -9.13 8.75 15.73
CA GLY A 172 -7.95 8.77 14.88
C GLY A 172 -6.68 8.79 15.71
N LYS A 173 -5.57 8.42 15.08
CA LYS A 173 -4.24 8.54 15.69
C LYS A 173 -3.35 9.48 14.89
N SER A 174 -2.40 10.11 15.57
CA SER A 174 -1.34 10.92 14.99
C SER A 174 -0.03 10.61 15.69
N ASN A 175 1.04 10.38 14.95
CA ASN A 175 2.38 10.22 15.53
C ASN A 175 3.09 11.57 15.72
N HIS A 176 2.51 12.66 15.20
CA HIS A 176 3.04 14.02 15.34
C HIS A 176 1.95 14.96 15.87
N PRO A 177 2.04 15.43 17.13
CA PRO A 177 0.99 16.24 17.75
C PRO A 177 0.84 17.65 17.16
N GLY A 178 1.82 18.19 16.42
CA GLY A 178 1.84 19.60 16.00
C GLY A 178 1.15 19.96 14.67
N SER A 179 0.87 19.01 13.76
CA SER A 179 0.45 19.34 12.38
C SER A 179 -0.99 18.97 12.01
N ARG A 180 -1.69 18.16 12.82
CA ARG A 180 -3.01 17.62 12.45
C ARG A 180 -4.17 18.59 12.72
N GLU A 181 -4.05 19.46 13.73
CA GLU A 181 -5.11 20.39 14.13
C GLU A 181 -5.42 21.43 13.05
N ARG A 182 -4.41 21.89 12.29
CA ARG A 182 -4.58 22.85 11.18
C ARG A 182 -5.24 22.24 9.94
N GLN A 183 -5.00 20.97 9.63
CA GLN A 183 -5.54 20.34 8.41
C GLN A 183 -7.01 19.90 8.55
N LEU A 184 -7.44 19.51 9.75
CA LEU A 184 -8.82 19.05 9.97
C LEU A 184 -9.85 20.19 9.89
N GLN A 185 -9.45 21.44 10.15
CA GLN A 185 -10.31 22.61 9.97
C GLN A 185 -10.55 22.99 8.50
N ILE A 186 -9.76 22.49 7.54
CA ILE A 186 -9.79 22.94 6.14
C ILE A 186 -10.72 22.06 5.27
N GLN A 187 -11.08 20.83 5.70
CA GLN A 187 -11.78 19.85 4.83
C GLN A 187 -13.18 19.40 5.28
N LEU A 188 -13.76 19.95 6.36
CA LEU A 188 -15.09 19.53 6.83
C LEU A 188 -16.11 20.68 6.76
N PRO A 189 -17.31 20.46 6.17
CA PRO A 189 -18.36 21.50 6.08
C PRO A 189 -18.90 21.95 7.44
N GLU A 190 -18.77 21.12 8.48
CA GLU A 190 -19.07 21.48 9.87
C GLU A 190 -17.80 21.39 10.72
N LYS A 191 -17.63 22.33 11.66
CA LYS A 191 -16.45 22.44 12.54
C LYS A 191 -16.30 21.19 13.41
N ALA A 192 -15.51 20.21 12.94
CA ALA A 192 -15.16 19.05 13.75
C ALA A 192 -14.23 19.50 14.90
N ASN A 193 -14.69 19.36 16.13
CA ASN A 193 -13.93 19.75 17.32
C ASN A 193 -13.17 18.54 17.87
N VAL A 194 -11.93 18.73 18.30
CA VAL A 194 -11.16 17.69 19.00
C VAL A 194 -11.72 17.60 20.43
N ALA A 195 -12.49 16.55 20.72
CA ALA A 195 -13.12 16.36 22.02
C ALA A 195 -12.15 15.88 23.11
N HIS A 196 -11.13 15.09 22.74
CA HIS A 196 -10.08 14.63 23.65
C HIS A 196 -8.87 14.07 22.90
N THR A 197 -7.69 14.14 23.53
CA THR A 197 -6.43 13.59 23.00
C THR A 197 -5.69 12.83 24.10
N ILE A 198 -5.35 11.57 23.82
CA ILE A 198 -4.55 10.69 24.67
C ILE A 198 -3.15 10.63 24.08
N ARG A 199 -2.13 11.03 24.83
CA ARG A 199 -0.72 10.85 24.43
C ARG A 199 -0.25 9.46 24.83
N THR A 200 0.40 8.73 23.93
CA THR A 200 0.84 7.34 24.12
C THR A 200 2.01 7.01 23.20
N ASP A 201 2.92 6.17 23.67
CA ASP A 201 4.02 5.58 22.89
C ASP A 201 3.56 4.45 21.93
N ASP A 202 2.36 3.90 22.15
CA ASP A 202 1.70 2.94 21.25
C ASP A 202 0.34 3.48 20.72
N PRO A 203 0.36 4.49 19.83
CA PRO A 203 -0.86 5.03 19.23
C PRO A 203 -1.60 3.99 18.36
N ILE A 204 -0.91 2.96 17.88
CA ILE A 204 -1.51 1.91 17.04
C ILE A 204 -2.34 0.95 17.89
N GLY A 205 -1.79 0.45 19.00
CA GLY A 205 -2.51 -0.46 19.89
C GLY A 205 -3.69 0.21 20.60
N ILE A 206 -3.53 1.46 21.04
CA ILE A 206 -4.61 2.20 21.71
C ILE A 206 -5.77 2.51 20.74
N GLU A 207 -5.47 2.88 19.50
CA GLU A 207 -6.50 3.08 18.47
C GLU A 207 -7.26 1.78 18.17
N ALA A 208 -6.54 0.68 17.93
CA ALA A 208 -7.14 -0.63 17.67
C ALA A 208 -8.03 -1.11 18.82
N TYR A 209 -7.61 -0.86 20.08
CA TYR A 209 -8.41 -1.16 21.26
C TYR A 209 -9.75 -0.41 21.25
N TRP A 210 -9.74 0.89 20.96
CA TRP A 210 -10.97 1.69 20.95
C TRP A 210 -11.87 1.39 19.76
N HIS A 211 -11.32 1.14 18.58
CA HIS A 211 -12.08 0.67 17.43
C HIS A 211 -12.77 -0.68 17.71
N LYS A 212 -12.06 -1.60 18.37
CA LYS A 212 -12.64 -2.90 18.78
C LYS A 212 -13.69 -2.73 19.88
N ARG A 213 -13.44 -1.86 20.87
CA ARG A 213 -14.37 -1.62 21.98
C ARG A 213 -15.67 -0.96 21.53
N PHE A 214 -15.63 -0.10 20.51
CA PHE A 214 -16.79 0.60 19.96
C PHE A 214 -17.29 0.04 18.63
N GLU A 215 -16.81 -1.14 18.23
CA GLU A 215 -17.17 -1.79 16.96
C GLU A 215 -18.69 -1.94 16.79
N GLY A 216 -19.41 -2.26 17.89
CA GLY A 216 -20.88 -2.37 17.88
C GLY A 216 -21.64 -1.05 17.67
N GLN A 217 -20.97 0.09 17.77
CA GLN A 217 -21.53 1.44 17.56
C GLN A 217 -21.01 2.10 16.27
N ARG A 218 -20.27 1.34 15.46
CA ARG A 218 -19.67 1.78 14.20
C ARG A 218 -20.76 2.01 13.15
N LYS A 219 -20.69 3.15 12.45
CA LYS A 219 -21.58 3.47 11.33
C LYS A 219 -20.82 3.32 10.02
N ASN A 220 -20.44 4.43 9.39
CA ASN A 220 -19.75 4.44 8.10
C ASN A 220 -18.26 4.74 8.26
N GLY A 221 -17.40 3.80 7.87
CA GLY A 221 -15.95 4.00 7.88
C GLY A 221 -15.36 4.05 9.29
N GLU A 222 -14.76 5.18 9.68
CA GLU A 222 -14.09 5.40 10.98
C GLU A 222 -14.96 6.21 11.97
N TRP A 223 -16.27 6.30 11.72
CA TRP A 223 -17.20 7.08 12.53
C TRP A 223 -18.08 6.17 13.42
N PHE A 224 -18.24 6.60 14.67
CA PHE A 224 -18.95 5.91 15.74
C PHE A 224 -20.04 6.82 16.31
N GLU A 225 -21.20 6.23 16.65
CA GLU A 225 -22.25 6.93 17.39
C GLU A 225 -22.04 6.64 18.90
N LEU A 226 -21.16 7.42 19.55
CA LEU A 226 -20.78 7.20 20.94
C LEU A 226 -21.74 7.89 21.91
N GLY A 227 -22.14 7.19 22.96
CA GLY A 227 -22.93 7.75 24.05
C GLY A 227 -22.09 8.53 25.08
N PRO A 228 -22.72 9.29 25.99
CA PRO A 228 -22.03 10.02 27.06
C PRO A 228 -21.13 9.14 27.94
N ALA A 229 -21.53 7.89 28.19
CA ALA A 229 -20.74 6.92 28.96
C ALA A 229 -19.46 6.48 28.23
N ASP A 230 -19.52 6.33 26.91
CA ASP A 230 -18.39 5.93 26.07
C ASP A 230 -17.36 7.05 25.92
N ILE A 231 -17.84 8.30 25.79
CA ILE A 231 -17.00 9.49 25.79
C ILE A 231 -16.29 9.67 27.13
N GLN A 232 -16.99 9.42 28.24
CA GLN A 232 -16.38 9.43 29.57
C GLN A 232 -15.34 8.32 29.74
N ALA A 233 -15.59 7.13 29.21
CA ALA A 233 -14.61 6.04 29.20
C ALA A 233 -13.34 6.42 28.42
N PHE A 234 -13.48 7.11 27.29
CA PHE A 234 -12.36 7.63 26.51
C PHE A 234 -11.61 8.75 27.24
N LYS A 235 -12.33 9.71 27.86
CA LYS A 235 -11.75 10.84 28.61
C LYS A 235 -11.10 10.46 29.94
N ARG A 236 -11.46 9.33 30.55
CA ARG A 236 -10.91 8.87 31.83
C ARG A 236 -9.47 8.38 31.73
N ARG A 237 -8.96 8.06 30.54
CA ARG A 237 -7.61 7.51 30.36
C ARG A 237 -6.60 8.63 30.13
N LYS A 238 -5.88 9.01 31.19
CA LYS A 238 -4.76 9.98 31.15
C LYS A 238 -3.44 9.26 31.43
N PHE A 239 -2.58 9.18 30.41
CA PHE A 239 -1.18 8.75 30.45
C PHE A 239 -0.88 7.32 30.97
N MET A 240 -0.22 6.53 30.14
CA MET A 240 0.80 5.56 30.55
C MET A 240 1.90 5.60 29.51
#